data_AF-A0A957X589-F1
#
_entry.id   AF-A0A957X589-F1
#
_cell.length_a   1.000
_cell.length_b   1.000
_cell.length_c   1.000
_cell.angle_alpha   90.00
_cell.angle_beta   90.00
_cell.angle_gamma   90.00
#
_symmetry.space_group_name_H-M   'P 1'
#
loop_
_entity.id
_entity.type
_entity.pdbx_description
1 polymer ?
#
loop_
_entity_poly.entity_id
_entity_poly.type
_entity_poly.pdbx_seq_one_letter_code
_entity_poly.pdbx_strand_id
1 'polypeptide(L)'
;MGLLQWLPFVLLLVALLLAPQYLSDFRLSQLGKFLTYAIIAVGLDLIWGYGGMLSLGQGLFFGLGAYGFAMYLKLQASGGKLPDFMFWSGLESLPWFWAPFQNPFIAVVAALVIPALIAGILGYFVFRSRVQGVYFSIITQALTLLTSIWFIGQQAYTGG
;
A
#
# COMPACT_ATOMS: atom_id res chain seq x y z
N MET A 1 1.00 11.94 -32.13
CA MET A 1 1.89 11.84 -30.95
C MET A 1 3.17 11.14 -31.39
N GLY A 2 4.29 11.86 -31.47
CA GLY A 2 5.55 11.33 -32.04
C GLY A 2 6.43 10.64 -31.01
N LEU A 3 7.35 9.78 -31.48
CA LEU A 3 8.33 9.03 -30.66
C LEU A 3 9.12 9.90 -29.66
N LEU A 4 9.34 11.18 -29.99
CA LEU A 4 10.01 12.17 -29.13
C LEU A 4 9.31 12.43 -27.78
N GLN A 5 8.00 12.19 -27.67
CA GLN A 5 7.25 12.39 -26.42
C GLN A 5 7.56 11.30 -25.38
N TRP A 6 8.01 10.13 -25.82
CA TRP A 6 8.37 9.01 -24.95
C TRP A 6 9.81 9.09 -24.43
N LEU A 7 10.65 9.90 -25.09
CA LEU A 7 12.06 10.07 -24.78
C LEU A 7 12.35 10.37 -23.29
N PRO A 8 11.66 11.30 -22.61
CA PRO A 8 11.90 11.54 -21.18
C PRO A 8 11.58 10.33 -20.30
N PHE A 9 10.53 9.56 -20.62
CA PHE A 9 10.16 8.36 -19.86
C PHE A 9 11.16 7.23 -20.04
N VAL A 10 11.66 7.06 -21.26
CA VAL A 10 12.71 6.08 -21.56
C VAL A 10 14.01 6.45 -20.85
N LEU A 11 14.41 7.73 -20.88
CA LEU A 11 15.59 8.21 -20.15
C LEU A 11 15.46 8.00 -18.64
N LEU A 12 14.30 8.28 -18.06
CA LEU A 12 14.02 8.03 -16.64
C LEU A 12 14.11 6.53 -16.32
N LEU A 13 13.53 5.67 -17.15
CA LEU A 13 13.58 4.22 -16.97
C LEU A 13 15.02 3.70 -17.00
N VAL A 14 15.81 4.14 -17.99
CA VAL A 14 17.22 3.77 -18.09
C VAL A 14 18.01 4.25 -16.87
N ALA A 15 17.77 5.49 -16.42
CA ALA A 15 18.42 6.01 -15.21
C ALA A 15 18.08 5.18 -13.96
N LEU A 16 16.82 4.75 -13.81
CA LEU A 16 16.39 3.88 -12.70
C LEU A 16 17.01 2.48 -12.76
N LEU A 17 17.12 1.89 -13.96
CA LEU A 17 17.76 0.58 -14.15
C LEU A 17 19.26 0.60 -13.86
N LEU A 18 19.93 1.73 -14.17
CA LEU A 18 21.35 1.92 -13.91
C LEU A 18 21.65 2.35 -12.47
N ALA A 19 20.66 2.89 -11.74
CA ALA A 19 20.83 3.41 -10.38
C ALA A 19 21.55 2.45 -9.40
N PRO A 20 21.30 1.13 -9.38
CA PRO A 20 21.99 0.20 -8.48
C PRO A 20 23.50 0.10 -8.72
N GLN A 21 23.99 0.44 -9.92
CA GLN A 21 25.42 0.37 -10.26
C GLN A 21 26.19 1.61 -9.79
N TYR A 22 25.50 2.74 -9.57
CA TYR A 22 26.12 4.03 -9.28
C TYR A 22 25.78 4.58 -7.88
N LEU A 23 24.76 4.03 -7.20
CA LEU A 23 24.33 4.47 -5.88
C LEU A 23 24.80 3.51 -4.79
N SER A 24 25.11 4.05 -3.60
CA SER A 24 25.29 3.24 -2.40
C SER A 24 23.96 2.68 -1.89
N ASP A 25 23.98 1.59 -1.12
CA ASP A 25 22.79 0.93 -0.57
C ASP A 25 21.85 1.89 0.16
N PHE A 26 22.42 2.82 0.94
CA PHE A 26 21.65 3.84 1.65
C PHE A 26 20.88 4.75 0.68
N ARG A 27 21.55 5.25 -0.37
CA ARG A 27 20.92 6.13 -1.37
C ARG A 27 19.93 5.37 -2.23
N LEU A 28 20.20 4.10 -2.53
CA LEU A 28 19.31 3.23 -3.29
C LEU A 28 18.01 2.95 -2.51
N SER A 29 18.12 2.65 -1.21
CA SER A 29 16.97 2.49 -0.31
C SER A 29 16.14 3.78 -0.21
N GLN A 30 16.81 4.92 -0.07
CA GLN A 30 16.14 6.23 -0.01
C GLN A 30 15.45 6.58 -1.34
N LEU A 31 16.09 6.28 -2.48
CA LEU A 31 15.48 6.44 -3.80
C LEU A 31 14.21 5.59 -3.92
N GLY A 32 14.26 4.31 -3.55
CA GLY A 32 13.09 3.43 -3.54
C GLY A 32 11.95 3.98 -2.67
N LYS A 33 12.29 4.51 -1.48
CA LYS A 33 11.33 5.15 -0.58
C LYS A 33 10.70 6.40 -1.21
N PHE A 34 11.49 7.26 -1.85
CA PHE A 34 10.99 8.46 -2.52
C PHE A 34 10.11 8.13 -3.72
N LEU A 35 10.47 7.14 -4.54
CA LEU A 35 9.63 6.67 -5.65
C LEU A 35 8.29 6.14 -5.13
N THR A 36 8.31 5.41 -4.03
CA THR A 36 7.10 4.90 -3.37
C THR A 36 6.18 6.04 -2.92
N TYR A 37 6.73 7.08 -2.26
CA TYR A 37 5.95 8.26 -1.89
C TYR A 37 5.48 9.09 -3.07
N ALA A 38 6.24 9.12 -4.17
CA ALA A 38 5.82 9.80 -5.39
C ALA A 38 4.55 9.17 -5.99
N ILE A 39 4.42 7.84 -5.96
CA ILE A 39 3.20 7.15 -6.43
C ILE A 39 1.97 7.59 -5.60
N ILE A 40 2.11 7.65 -4.27
CA ILE A 40 1.03 8.11 -3.38
C ILE A 40 0.68 9.57 -3.66
N ALA A 41 1.71 10.42 -3.84
CA ALA A 41 1.52 11.84 -4.13
C ALA A 41 0.78 12.05 -5.46
N VAL A 42 1.11 11.29 -6.50
CA VAL A 42 0.38 11.30 -7.78
C VAL A 42 -1.08 10.84 -7.58
N GLY A 43 -1.31 9.79 -6.80
CA GLY A 43 -2.67 9.33 -6.49
C GLY A 43 -3.52 10.40 -5.78
N LEU A 44 -2.90 11.16 -4.87
CA LEU A 44 -3.54 12.27 -4.17
C LEU A 44 -3.79 13.47 -5.10
N ASP A 45 -2.83 13.80 -5.97
CA ASP A 45 -2.97 14.85 -6.99
C ASP A 45 -4.10 14.56 -7.98
N LEU A 46 -4.26 13.30 -8.41
CA LEU A 46 -5.38 12.92 -9.28
C LEU A 46 -6.75 13.11 -8.61
N ILE A 47 -6.87 12.76 -7.32
CA ILE A 47 -8.14 12.87 -6.61
C ILE A 47 -8.45 14.32 -6.21
N TRP A 48 -7.46 15.04 -5.71
CA TRP A 48 -7.64 16.40 -5.21
C TRP A 48 -7.45 17.46 -6.29
N GLY A 49 -6.39 17.36 -7.08
CA GLY A 49 -6.07 18.32 -8.15
C GLY A 49 -7.02 18.21 -9.34
N TYR A 50 -7.25 16.99 -9.88
CA TYR A 50 -8.17 16.80 -11.00
C TYR A 50 -9.62 16.54 -10.55
N GLY A 51 -9.81 15.68 -9.55
CA GLY A 51 -11.15 15.33 -9.05
C GLY A 51 -11.80 16.39 -8.15
N GLY A 52 -11.04 17.38 -7.67
CA GLY A 52 -11.54 18.46 -6.80
C GLY A 52 -11.96 18.00 -5.39
N MET A 53 -11.66 16.75 -5.01
CA MET A 53 -12.04 16.18 -3.71
C MET A 53 -10.79 15.87 -2.90
N LEU A 54 -10.65 16.46 -1.72
CA LEU A 54 -9.51 16.16 -0.86
C LEU A 54 -9.71 14.79 -0.16
N SER A 55 -8.84 13.82 -0.44
CA SER A 55 -8.80 12.55 0.30
C SER A 55 -7.72 12.61 1.39
N LEU A 56 -8.12 12.54 2.66
CA LEU A 56 -7.17 12.43 3.77
C LEU A 56 -6.83 10.98 4.13
N GLY A 57 -7.58 10.02 3.58
CA GLY A 57 -7.41 8.59 3.84
C GLY A 57 -6.51 7.84 2.86
N GLN A 58 -5.78 8.51 1.96
CA GLN A 58 -4.97 7.81 0.95
C GLN A 58 -3.90 6.88 1.56
N GLY A 59 -3.36 7.24 2.73
CA GLY A 59 -2.41 6.40 3.45
C GLY A 59 -2.96 5.01 3.79
N LEU A 60 -4.27 4.86 3.95
CA LEU A 60 -4.90 3.57 4.21
C LEU A 60 -4.71 2.59 3.05
N PHE A 61 -5.06 2.98 1.83
CA PHE A 61 -5.00 2.08 0.67
C PHE A 61 -3.57 1.68 0.35
N PHE A 62 -2.65 2.65 0.42
CA PHE A 62 -1.24 2.38 0.29
C PHE A 62 -0.74 1.45 1.41
N GLY A 63 -1.13 1.71 2.66
CA GLY A 63 -0.77 0.90 3.82
C GLY A 63 -1.26 -0.54 3.71
N LEU A 64 -2.50 -0.76 3.28
CA LEU A 64 -3.06 -2.10 3.11
C LEU A 64 -2.31 -2.91 2.02
N GLY A 65 -1.92 -2.26 0.92
CA GLY A 65 -1.11 -2.90 -0.12
C GLY A 65 0.29 -3.27 0.39
N ALA A 66 0.97 -2.31 1.04
CA ALA A 66 2.28 -2.54 1.65
C ALA A 66 2.24 -3.63 2.73
N TYR A 67 1.16 -3.67 3.52
CA TYR A 67 0.93 -4.66 4.56
C TYR A 67 0.77 -6.07 3.97
N GLY A 68 0.05 -6.21 2.86
CA GLY A 68 -0.06 -7.47 2.13
C GLY A 68 1.30 -8.07 1.77
N PHE A 69 2.22 -7.24 1.28
CA PHE A 69 3.58 -7.69 0.95
C PHE A 69 4.45 -7.88 2.21
N ALA A 70 4.24 -7.07 3.25
CA ALA A 70 4.92 -7.22 4.53
C ALA A 70 4.60 -8.57 5.21
N MET A 71 3.37 -9.07 5.08
CA MET A 71 3.00 -10.41 5.55
C MET A 71 3.85 -11.50 4.88
N TYR A 72 4.05 -11.41 3.56
CA TYR A 72 4.94 -12.31 2.82
C TYR A 72 6.39 -12.23 3.31
N LEU A 73 6.94 -11.01 3.43
CA LEU A 73 8.31 -10.85 3.91
C LEU A 73 8.50 -11.37 5.33
N LYS A 74 7.50 -11.21 6.21
CA LYS A 74 7.54 -11.77 7.57
C LYS A 74 7.49 -13.30 7.58
N LEU A 75 6.66 -13.91 6.74
CA LEU A 75 6.62 -15.37 6.59
C LEU A 75 7.92 -15.91 5.98
N GLN A 76 8.49 -15.21 5.00
CA GLN A 76 9.77 -15.60 4.41
C GLN A 76 10.91 -15.53 5.44
N ALA A 77 10.95 -14.47 6.25
CA ALA A 77 11.94 -14.31 7.31
C ALA A 77 11.82 -15.37 8.43
N SER A 78 10.61 -15.85 8.70
CA SER A 78 10.34 -16.91 9.68
C SER A 78 10.41 -18.33 9.09
N GLY A 79 10.80 -18.47 7.82
CA GLY A 79 10.90 -19.77 7.15
C GLY A 79 9.55 -20.48 7.00
N GLY A 80 8.45 -19.72 6.87
CA GLY A 80 7.08 -20.22 6.77
C GLY A 80 6.46 -20.64 8.10
N LYS A 81 7.16 -20.42 9.22
CA LYS A 81 6.65 -20.68 10.57
C LYS A 81 5.82 -19.50 11.09
N LEU A 82 5.28 -19.66 12.29
CA LEU A 82 4.58 -18.60 13.00
C LEU A 82 5.51 -17.38 13.20
N PRO A 83 5.13 -16.17 12.75
CA PRO A 83 5.91 -14.95 12.99
C PRO A 83 6.11 -14.64 14.47
N ASP A 84 7.27 -14.06 14.83
CA ASP A 84 7.65 -13.80 16.23
C ASP A 84 6.62 -12.99 17.02
N PHE A 85 6.01 -11.98 16.39
CA PHE A 85 5.01 -11.13 17.06
C PHE A 85 3.72 -11.91 17.41
N MET A 86 3.35 -12.90 16.60
CA MET A 86 2.20 -13.76 16.88
C MET A 86 2.51 -14.71 18.03
N PHE A 87 3.72 -15.28 18.02
CA PHE A 87 4.21 -16.12 19.10
C PHE A 87 4.24 -15.37 20.44
N TRP A 88 4.76 -14.13 20.46
CA TRP A 88 4.75 -13.28 21.67
C TRP A 88 3.35 -12.89 22.14
N SER A 89 2.38 -12.93 21.23
CA SER A 89 0.97 -12.67 21.54
C SER A 89 0.20 -13.93 21.98
N GLY A 90 0.88 -15.08 22.09
CA GLY A 90 0.30 -16.34 22.56
C GLY A 90 -0.38 -17.18 21.49
N LEU A 91 -0.19 -16.89 20.19
CA LEU A 91 -0.68 -17.78 19.13
C LEU A 91 0.22 -19.02 19.05
N GLU A 92 -0.41 -20.19 18.87
CA GLU A 92 0.30 -21.47 18.73
C GLU A 92 0.36 -21.96 17.27
N SER A 93 -0.52 -21.45 16.42
CA SER A 93 -0.63 -21.88 15.02
C SER A 93 -0.83 -20.69 14.10
N LEU A 94 -0.37 -20.84 12.84
CA LEU A 94 -0.48 -19.79 11.84
C LEU A 94 -1.97 -19.60 11.47
N PRO A 95 -2.51 -18.37 11.54
CA PRO A 95 -3.87 -18.10 11.12
C PRO A 95 -4.08 -18.46 9.64
N TRP A 96 -5.25 -19.01 9.32
CA TRP A 96 -5.58 -19.48 7.98
C TRP A 96 -5.46 -18.39 6.90
N PHE A 97 -5.72 -17.12 7.23
CA PHE A 97 -5.63 -16.00 6.30
C PHE A 97 -4.20 -15.52 6.06
N TRP A 98 -3.22 -15.91 6.89
CA TRP A 98 -1.79 -15.67 6.65
C TRP A 98 -1.17 -16.72 5.74
N ALA A 99 -1.67 -17.95 5.75
CA ALA A 99 -1.11 -19.06 4.96
C ALA A 99 -0.96 -18.77 3.45
N PRO A 100 -1.91 -18.09 2.76
CA PRO A 100 -1.76 -17.77 1.34
C PRO A 100 -0.57 -16.85 1.03
N PHE A 101 -0.15 -16.01 1.99
CA PHE A 101 0.95 -15.08 1.84
C PHE A 101 2.33 -15.74 1.88
N GLN A 102 2.43 -17.08 1.93
CA GLN A 102 3.69 -17.77 1.68
C GLN A 102 4.11 -17.71 0.20
N ASN A 103 3.14 -17.55 -0.71
CA ASN A 103 3.39 -17.47 -2.13
C ASN A 103 3.62 -16.00 -2.56
N PRO A 104 4.77 -15.67 -3.19
CA PRO A 104 5.05 -14.30 -3.62
C PRO A 104 4.03 -13.75 -4.62
N PHE A 105 3.49 -14.59 -5.51
CA PHE A 105 2.49 -14.16 -6.49
C PHE A 105 1.18 -13.75 -5.81
N ILE A 106 0.74 -14.52 -4.81
CA ILE A 106 -0.45 -14.19 -4.03
C ILE A 106 -0.24 -12.88 -3.28
N ALA A 107 0.94 -12.67 -2.69
CA ALA A 107 1.26 -11.44 -1.98
C ALA A 107 1.20 -10.21 -2.88
N VAL A 108 1.79 -10.27 -4.08
CA VAL A 108 1.75 -9.17 -5.06
C VAL A 108 0.32 -8.91 -5.54
N VAL A 109 -0.43 -9.96 -5.89
CA VAL A 109 -1.82 -9.81 -6.34
C VAL A 109 -2.68 -9.24 -5.22
N ALA A 110 -2.56 -9.75 -4.00
CA ALA A 110 -3.28 -9.24 -2.83
C ALA A 110 -2.93 -7.78 -2.52
N ALA A 111 -1.65 -7.40 -2.60
CA ALA A 111 -1.17 -6.04 -2.36
C ALA A 111 -1.77 -5.02 -3.36
N LEU A 112 -2.17 -5.45 -4.56
CA LEU A 112 -2.82 -4.60 -5.55
C LEU A 112 -4.35 -4.68 -5.47
N VAL A 113 -4.89 -5.90 -5.42
CA VAL A 113 -6.33 -6.17 -5.54
C VAL A 113 -7.07 -5.78 -4.27
N ILE A 114 -6.54 -6.07 -3.07
CA ILE A 114 -7.23 -5.75 -1.82
C ILE A 114 -7.47 -4.24 -1.67
N PRO A 115 -6.45 -3.36 -1.75
CA PRO A 115 -6.70 -1.93 -1.63
C PRO A 115 -7.56 -1.39 -2.78
N ALA A 116 -7.42 -1.92 -4.01
CA ALA A 116 -8.25 -1.52 -5.15
C ALA A 116 -9.73 -1.89 -4.95
N LEU A 117 -10.03 -3.09 -4.42
CA LEU A 117 -11.38 -3.52 -4.12
C LEU A 117 -12.01 -2.65 -3.02
N ILE A 118 -11.27 -2.41 -1.94
CA ILE A 118 -11.76 -1.57 -0.83
C ILE A 118 -12.00 -0.14 -1.33
N ALA A 119 -11.07 0.44 -2.10
CA ALA A 119 -11.22 1.75 -2.71
C ALA A 119 -12.41 1.79 -3.68
N GLY A 120 -12.61 0.73 -4.49
CA GLY A 120 -13.73 0.61 -5.42
C GLY A 120 -15.08 0.54 -4.72
N ILE A 121 -15.20 -0.23 -3.64
CA ILE A 121 -16.41 -0.33 -2.82
C ILE A 121 -16.75 1.04 -2.21
N LEU A 122 -15.76 1.70 -1.59
CA LEU A 122 -15.96 3.04 -1.02
C LEU A 122 -16.31 4.07 -2.08
N GLY A 123 -15.57 4.08 -3.18
CA GLY A 123 -15.84 4.96 -4.32
C GLY A 123 -17.27 4.78 -4.82
N TYR A 124 -17.72 3.53 -4.99
CA TYR A 124 -19.09 3.24 -5.40
C TYR A 124 -20.14 3.86 -4.46
N PHE A 125 -20.01 3.69 -3.15
CA PHE A 125 -20.95 4.26 -2.19
C PHE A 125 -20.89 5.79 -2.13
N VAL A 126 -19.68 6.37 -2.18
CA VAL A 126 -19.46 7.81 -2.16
C VAL A 126 -20.09 8.48 -3.38
N PHE A 127 -19.85 7.94 -4.58
CA PHE A 127 -20.39 8.50 -5.82
C PHE A 127 -21.90 8.30 -5.93
N ARG A 128 -22.43 7.14 -5.52
CA ARG A 128 -23.88 6.89 -5.50
C ARG A 128 -24.60 7.85 -4.56
N SER A 129 -23.97 8.21 -3.45
CA SER A 129 -24.52 9.14 -2.46
C SER A 129 -24.26 10.61 -2.78
N ARG A 130 -23.59 10.91 -3.91
CA ARG A 130 -23.21 12.27 -4.36
C ARG A 130 -22.51 13.08 -3.27
N VAL A 131 -21.64 12.45 -2.48
CA VAL A 131 -20.89 13.13 -1.42
C VAL A 131 -19.87 14.07 -2.06
N GLN A 132 -19.82 15.33 -1.59
CA GLN A 132 -18.92 16.35 -2.14
C GLN A 132 -18.14 17.08 -1.05
N GLY A 133 -17.00 17.66 -1.45
CA GLY A 133 -16.19 18.54 -0.61
C GLY A 133 -15.70 17.87 0.67
N VAL A 134 -15.84 18.58 1.79
CA VAL A 134 -15.27 18.20 3.11
C VAL A 134 -15.82 16.87 3.63
N TYR A 135 -17.06 16.52 3.31
CA TYR A 135 -17.66 15.26 3.77
C TYR A 135 -16.89 14.03 3.28
N PHE A 136 -16.37 14.08 2.05
CA PHE A 136 -15.52 13.00 1.51
C PHE A 136 -14.21 12.87 2.31
N SER A 137 -13.60 14.00 2.68
CA SER A 137 -12.40 14.03 3.52
C SER A 137 -12.66 13.44 4.91
N ILE A 138 -13.80 13.78 5.54
CA ILE A 138 -14.18 13.25 6.85
C ILE A 138 -14.38 11.73 6.78
N ILE A 139 -15.09 11.23 5.76
CA ILE A 139 -15.34 9.79 5.60
C ILE A 139 -14.03 9.02 5.40
N THR A 140 -13.15 9.50 4.52
CA THR A 140 -11.86 8.84 4.24
C THR A 140 -10.92 8.88 5.45
N GLN A 141 -10.93 9.98 6.21
CA GLN A 141 -10.17 10.07 7.46
C GLN A 141 -10.72 9.12 8.54
N ALA A 142 -12.05 9.10 8.72
CA ALA A 142 -12.70 8.23 9.69
C ALA A 142 -12.41 6.75 9.40
N LEU A 143 -12.47 6.34 8.13
CA LEU A 143 -12.12 4.99 7.73
C LEU A 143 -10.66 4.64 8.04
N THR A 144 -9.74 5.57 7.78
CA THR A 144 -8.32 5.37 8.08
C THR A 144 -8.08 5.17 9.56
N LEU A 145 -8.73 5.99 10.39
CA LEU A 145 -8.68 5.87 11.85
C LEU A 145 -9.30 4.55 12.33
N LEU A 146 -10.47 4.19 11.82
CA LEU A 146 -11.13 2.91 12.16
C LEU A 146 -10.23 1.72 11.83
N THR A 147 -9.58 1.73 10.66
CA THR A 147 -8.69 0.65 10.27
C THR A 147 -7.44 0.63 11.16
N SER A 148 -6.85 1.79 11.45
CA SER A 148 -5.72 1.90 12.38
C SER A 148 -6.05 1.35 13.77
N ILE A 149 -7.19 1.75 14.34
CA ILE A 149 -7.67 1.25 15.63
C ILE A 149 -7.88 -0.27 15.59
N TRP A 150 -8.44 -0.79 14.50
CA TRP A 150 -8.65 -2.23 14.34
C TRP A 150 -7.33 -3.00 14.23
N PHE A 151 -6.35 -2.49 13.46
CA PHE A 151 -5.02 -3.09 13.36
C PHE A 151 -4.31 -3.12 14.71
N ILE A 152 -4.29 -2.00 15.42
CA ILE A 152 -3.67 -1.92 16.76
C ILE A 152 -4.41 -2.82 17.76
N GLY A 153 -5.75 -2.83 17.72
CA GLY A 153 -6.57 -3.66 18.60
C GLY A 153 -6.42 -5.17 18.36
N GLN A 154 -6.02 -5.56 17.14
CA GLN A 154 -5.78 -6.96 16.75
C GLN A 154 -4.29 -7.29 16.65
N GLN A 155 -3.45 -6.68 17.49
CA GLN A 155 -1.99 -6.84 17.49
C GLN A 155 -1.51 -8.29 17.41
N ALA A 156 -2.24 -9.22 18.04
CA ALA A 156 -1.92 -10.65 18.01
C ALA A 156 -1.89 -11.25 16.59
N TYR A 157 -2.70 -10.70 15.68
CA TYR A 157 -2.82 -11.14 14.29
C TYR A 157 -2.15 -10.17 13.30
N THR A 158 -2.08 -8.89 13.65
CA THR A 158 -1.65 -7.82 12.73
C THR A 158 -0.24 -7.29 13.05
N GLY A 159 0.26 -7.52 14.26
CA GLY A 159 1.52 -6.95 14.74
C GLY A 159 1.41 -5.49 15.21
N GLY A 160 0.22 -4.90 15.17
CA GLY A 160 -0.04 -3.50 15.53
C GLY A 160 -0.09 -2.58 14.31
#